data_AF-A0A1S8X032-F1
#
_entry.id   AF-A0A1S8X032-F1
#
_cell.length_a   1.000
_cell.length_b   1.000
_cell.length_c   1.000
_cell.angle_alpha   90.00
_cell.angle_beta   90.00
_cell.angle_gamma   90.00
#
_symmetry.space_group_name_H-M   'P 1'
#
loop_
_entity.id
_entity.type
_entity.pdbx_description
1 polymer ?
#
loop_
_entity_poly.entity_id
_entity_poly.type
_entity_poly.pdbx_seq_one_letter_code
_entity_poly.pdbx_strand_id
1 'polypeptide(L)'
;MPPDHRANYLPTGPGMSSVVAAPDRVYPVQAGPIQENVEEVTEPAKNSSKYSIRDEIFNMITSAKNYERPQEGGNATVVEVNMRVLAIFSIDVRTMDYYVDALLRQSWSARSLAWAEKPKYKNFTENIVSPRLKEHLWLPDLFFRNGKDGYLHKLTLPNYLIRVSPTGDVLYSQKITMRFSCQMHLQNFPMDKQRCDMNIGSYGYTVSELKFVWRAENPLELASNLQLSEFETPKTFDLEDCSANYSTSTGQYACLLATFLLERQLGSYLATTYVPNILIIMVSWLSFWVNVDSAPARVPLGLLSLLGILTQAISVSSTLPRVSYIKAIDIWMIFSIIFVIGVLVEYAVALTVLRRKQGETWHEDVRMIVHEELTRWCAVCQQQQLSQLQNSQGLSRGQLEFCEEMEQLLTSQLIDDNKEKSKPRRPPGLVESEIDRQVYDAEAFSTRGCCALQYIGNFNHQQSRHHLPNPIIRLVVG
;
A
#
# COMPACT_ATOMS: atom_id res chain seq x y z
N MET A 1 35.55 42.75 16.98
CA MET A 1 36.22 42.40 18.25
C MET A 1 35.16 42.30 19.35
N PRO A 2 35.32 41.38 20.30
CA PRO A 2 34.29 40.43 20.76
C PRO A 2 33.96 40.64 22.26
N PRO A 3 33.37 39.68 23.02
CA PRO A 3 34.01 38.41 23.43
C PRO A 3 33.09 37.18 23.16
N ASP A 4 33.48 35.94 22.83
CA ASP A 4 34.57 35.03 23.20
C ASP A 4 34.44 34.37 24.59
N HIS A 5 34.01 33.10 24.61
CA HIS A 5 34.45 32.10 25.61
C HIS A 5 34.41 30.68 25.03
N ARG A 6 35.60 30.05 25.02
CA ARG A 6 35.92 28.65 24.72
C ARG A 6 35.61 27.73 25.92
N ALA A 7 35.30 26.46 25.66
CA ALA A 7 36.20 25.31 25.89
C ALA A 7 35.50 23.97 26.29
N ASN A 8 35.65 22.96 25.41
CA ASN A 8 36.36 21.68 25.64
C ASN A 8 35.72 20.36 26.20
N TYR A 9 36.05 19.29 25.43
CA TYR A 9 36.37 17.86 25.71
C TYR A 9 35.28 16.75 25.88
N LEU A 10 35.18 15.92 24.81
CA LEU A 10 35.32 14.43 24.67
C LEU A 10 35.09 13.48 25.88
N PRO A 11 34.55 12.26 25.66
CA PRO A 11 35.38 11.11 25.23
C PRO A 11 34.74 10.13 24.21
N THR A 12 35.52 9.11 23.88
CA THR A 12 35.66 8.30 22.66
C THR A 12 35.06 6.88 22.66
N GLY A 13 34.66 6.39 21.47
CA GLY A 13 34.79 4.99 20.98
C GLY A 13 33.50 4.17 20.77
N PRO A 14 33.49 3.08 19.94
CA PRO A 14 34.27 2.78 18.73
C PRO A 14 33.43 2.31 17.49
N GLY A 15 33.97 2.56 16.29
CA GLY A 15 34.07 1.60 15.18
C GLY A 15 32.83 1.11 14.41
N MET A 16 32.52 1.73 13.26
CA MET A 16 32.05 0.99 12.09
C MET A 16 32.45 1.73 10.79
N SER A 17 33.22 1.05 9.96
CA SER A 17 33.88 1.56 8.75
C SER A 17 32.88 1.96 7.65
N SER A 18 32.90 3.23 7.24
CA SER A 18 32.30 3.68 5.98
C SER A 18 33.41 3.92 4.95
N VAL A 19 33.43 3.12 3.89
CA VAL A 19 34.26 3.34 2.70
C VAL A 19 33.68 4.54 1.95
N VAL A 20 34.37 5.67 2.01
CA VAL A 20 34.12 6.85 1.17
C VAL A 20 35.26 6.94 0.16
N ALA A 21 34.92 6.83 -1.12
CA ALA A 21 35.85 6.95 -2.23
C ALA A 21 36.42 8.38 -2.33
N ALA A 22 37.74 8.48 -2.42
CA ALA A 22 38.47 9.72 -2.64
C ALA A 22 38.56 10.04 -4.16
N PRO A 23 38.76 11.31 -4.55
CA PRO A 23 38.85 11.69 -5.96
C PRO A 23 40.25 11.39 -6.54
N ASP A 24 40.28 10.75 -7.70
CA ASP A 24 41.52 10.41 -8.42
C ASP A 24 42.27 11.66 -8.90
N ARG A 25 43.56 11.74 -8.55
CA ARG A 25 44.53 12.69 -9.09
C ARG A 25 45.10 12.13 -10.40
N VAL A 26 44.90 12.87 -11.49
CA VAL A 26 45.53 12.61 -12.79
C VAL A 26 46.98 13.12 -12.75
N TYR A 27 47.95 12.24 -12.98
CA TYR A 27 49.35 12.61 -13.27
C TYR A 27 49.53 12.83 -14.79
N PRO A 28 50.23 13.89 -15.23
CA PRO A 28 50.52 14.07 -16.65
C PRO A 28 51.67 13.17 -17.09
N VAL A 29 51.43 12.34 -18.11
CA VAL A 29 52.48 11.59 -18.81
C VAL A 29 53.11 12.52 -19.85
N GLN A 30 54.42 12.77 -19.73
CA GLN A 30 55.20 13.48 -20.74
C GLN A 30 55.40 12.59 -21.98
N ALA A 31 54.88 13.02 -23.12
CA ALA A 31 55.20 12.44 -24.43
C ALA A 31 56.52 13.06 -24.94
N GLY A 32 57.51 12.21 -25.24
CA GLY A 32 58.72 12.59 -25.98
C GLY A 32 58.43 12.82 -27.46
N PRO A 33 59.31 13.51 -28.21
CA PRO A 33 59.06 13.85 -29.60
C PRO A 33 59.20 12.60 -30.48
N ILE A 34 58.10 12.19 -31.09
CA ILE A 34 58.10 11.23 -32.19
C ILE A 34 58.38 12.04 -33.46
N GLN A 35 59.49 11.75 -34.14
CA GLN A 35 59.78 12.28 -35.47
C GLN A 35 58.69 11.78 -36.43
N GLU A 36 57.84 12.68 -36.92
CA GLU A 36 57.03 12.45 -38.11
C GLU A 36 57.98 12.37 -39.31
N ASN A 37 58.25 11.15 -39.77
CA ASN A 37 58.63 10.93 -41.15
C ASN A 37 57.41 11.31 -41.99
N VAL A 38 57.45 12.50 -42.60
CA VAL A 38 56.55 12.89 -43.67
C VAL A 38 56.90 12.02 -44.88
N GLU A 39 56.34 10.81 -44.93
CA GLU A 39 56.09 10.17 -46.21
C GLU A 39 55.03 11.01 -46.90
N GLU A 40 55.46 11.69 -47.96
CA GLU A 40 54.62 12.32 -48.96
C GLU A 40 53.65 11.28 -49.51
N VAL A 41 52.48 11.16 -48.88
CA VAL A 41 51.34 10.43 -49.44
C VAL A 41 50.90 11.25 -50.65
N THR A 42 51.49 10.86 -51.77
CA THR A 42 51.11 11.23 -53.12
C THR A 42 49.58 11.23 -53.18
N GLU A 43 49.00 12.35 -53.63
CA GLU A 43 47.57 12.42 -53.95
C GLU A 43 47.18 11.14 -54.70
N PRO A 44 46.14 10.41 -54.26
CA PRO A 44 45.66 9.31 -55.08
C PRO A 44 45.23 9.93 -56.40
N ALA A 45 45.95 9.56 -57.46
CA ALA A 45 45.63 9.91 -58.82
C ALA A 45 44.12 9.80 -59.01
N LYS A 46 43.52 10.84 -59.59
CA LYS A 46 42.13 10.86 -60.06
C LYS A 46 41.94 9.75 -61.09
N ASN A 47 41.84 8.52 -60.63
CA ASN A 47 41.14 7.48 -61.34
C ASN A 47 39.68 7.90 -61.33
N SER A 48 39.18 8.30 -62.50
CA SER A 48 37.77 8.46 -62.75
C SER A 48 37.10 7.08 -62.64
N SER A 49 36.96 6.58 -61.41
CA SER A 49 35.98 5.56 -61.12
C SER A 49 34.64 6.20 -61.51
N LYS A 50 33.98 5.63 -62.53
CA LYS A 50 32.60 5.98 -62.83
C LYS A 50 31.83 5.82 -61.52
N TYR A 51 31.44 6.93 -60.90
CA TYR A 51 30.61 6.88 -59.71
C TYR A 51 29.41 5.99 -60.01
N SER A 52 29.05 5.10 -59.08
CA SER A 52 27.82 4.33 -59.23
C SER A 52 26.67 5.32 -59.38
N ILE A 53 25.66 4.98 -60.19
CA ILE A 53 24.46 5.82 -60.36
C ILE A 53 23.85 6.16 -58.98
N ARG A 54 23.93 5.21 -58.05
CA ARG A 54 23.53 5.37 -56.65
C ARG A 54 24.30 6.48 -55.93
N ASP A 55 25.62 6.54 -56.10
CA ASP A 55 26.49 7.53 -55.46
C ASP A 55 26.27 8.93 -56.05
N GLU A 56 26.02 9.01 -57.36
CA GLU A 56 25.64 10.27 -57.99
C GLU A 56 24.31 10.81 -57.45
N ILE A 57 23.30 9.94 -57.29
CA ILE A 57 22.01 10.32 -56.71
C ILE A 57 22.18 10.71 -55.24
N PHE A 58 22.96 9.94 -54.47
CA PHE A 58 23.25 10.25 -53.09
C PHE A 58 23.91 11.63 -52.96
N ASN A 59 24.92 11.92 -53.79
CA ASN A 59 25.59 13.22 -53.82
C ASN A 59 24.67 14.35 -54.28
N MET A 60 23.73 14.09 -55.20
CA MET A 60 22.70 15.05 -55.60
C MET A 60 21.80 15.42 -54.41
N ILE A 61 21.36 14.44 -53.64
CA ILE A 61 20.50 14.64 -52.47
C ILE A 61 21.24 15.42 -51.37
N THR A 62 22.51 15.10 -51.12
CA THR A 62 23.29 15.74 -50.05
C THR A 62 23.84 17.11 -50.41
N SER A 63 24.10 17.38 -51.70
CA SER A 63 24.59 18.70 -52.18
C SER A 63 23.48 19.73 -52.30
N ALA A 64 22.25 19.31 -52.53
CA ALA A 64 21.09 20.20 -52.46
C ALA A 64 20.88 20.60 -51.00
N LYS A 65 20.82 21.91 -50.72
CA LYS A 65 20.56 22.49 -49.39
C LYS A 65 19.12 22.22 -48.95
N ASN A 66 18.76 20.95 -48.78
CA ASN A 66 17.40 20.51 -48.50
C ASN A 66 17.04 20.67 -47.02
N TYR A 67 17.62 21.63 -46.31
CA TYR A 67 17.32 21.95 -44.91
C TYR A 67 16.02 22.74 -44.75
N GLU A 68 15.53 23.31 -45.84
CA GLU A 68 14.29 24.07 -45.90
C GLU A 68 13.10 23.17 -46.23
N ARG A 69 11.90 23.65 -45.88
CA ARG A 69 10.66 22.92 -46.13
C ARG A 69 10.50 22.71 -47.65
N PRO A 70 10.15 21.49 -48.14
CA PRO A 70 10.09 21.19 -49.58
C PRO A 70 9.15 22.06 -50.43
N GLN A 71 8.26 22.84 -49.82
CA GLN A 71 7.31 23.74 -50.48
C GLN A 71 7.25 25.12 -49.80
N GLU A 72 8.39 25.72 -49.50
CA GLU A 72 8.43 27.06 -48.90
C GLU A 72 7.69 28.10 -49.77
N GLY A 73 6.70 28.78 -49.20
CA GLY A 73 5.79 29.71 -49.91
C GLY A 73 4.66 29.07 -50.73
N GLY A 74 4.58 27.73 -50.78
CA GLY A 74 3.51 26.99 -51.45
C GLY A 74 2.42 26.47 -50.50
N ASN A 75 1.70 25.43 -50.93
CA ASN A 75 0.69 24.76 -50.11
C ASN A 75 1.30 24.12 -48.85
N ALA A 76 0.43 23.77 -47.90
CA ALA A 76 0.82 23.03 -46.71
C ALA A 76 1.49 21.70 -47.10
N THR A 77 2.65 21.42 -46.53
CA THR A 77 3.31 20.13 -46.70
C THR A 77 2.54 19.10 -45.88
N VAL A 78 2.02 18.07 -46.55
CA VAL A 78 1.29 16.98 -45.88
C VAL A 78 2.27 15.90 -45.48
N VAL A 79 2.31 15.60 -44.19
CA VAL A 79 3.13 14.53 -43.62
C VAL A 79 2.20 13.44 -43.09
N GLU A 80 2.30 12.27 -43.70
CA GLU A 80 1.58 11.09 -43.23
C GLU A 80 2.31 10.45 -42.05
N VAL A 81 1.58 10.28 -40.95
CA VAL A 81 2.07 9.65 -39.73
C VAL A 81 1.51 8.24 -39.62
N ASN A 82 2.41 7.30 -39.37
CA ASN A 82 2.09 5.92 -39.05
C ASN A 82 2.89 5.50 -37.82
N MET A 83 2.29 4.69 -36.96
CA MET A 83 2.96 4.23 -35.76
C MET A 83 2.71 2.75 -35.49
N ARG A 84 3.73 2.06 -35.00
CA ARG A 84 3.60 0.70 -34.47
C ARG A 84 4.01 0.69 -33.01
N VAL A 85 3.05 0.46 -32.12
CA VAL A 85 3.28 0.33 -30.69
C VAL A 85 3.84 -1.06 -30.41
N LEU A 86 5.06 -1.10 -29.86
CA LEU A 86 5.76 -2.31 -29.49
C LEU A 86 5.42 -2.73 -28.07
N ALA A 87 5.37 -1.76 -27.15
CA ALA A 87 5.08 -1.97 -25.74
C ALA A 87 4.40 -0.75 -25.12
N ILE A 88 3.48 -1.01 -24.19
CA ILE A 88 2.96 -0.02 -23.23
C ILE A 88 3.32 -0.58 -21.86
N PHE A 89 4.05 0.19 -21.06
CA PHE A 89 4.58 -0.31 -19.80
C PHE A 89 4.72 0.82 -18.76
N SER A 90 5.02 0.43 -17.52
CA SER A 90 5.23 1.36 -16.40
C SER A 90 4.12 2.42 -16.30
N ILE A 91 2.87 1.98 -16.32
CA ILE A 91 1.71 2.84 -16.08
C ILE A 91 1.70 3.16 -14.59
N ASP A 92 2.10 4.38 -14.23
CA ASP A 92 2.19 4.83 -12.84
C ASP A 92 1.02 5.76 -12.53
N VAL A 93 0.09 5.23 -11.74
CA VAL A 93 -1.10 5.94 -11.27
C VAL A 93 -0.73 7.10 -10.34
N ARG A 94 0.38 7.00 -9.61
CA ARG A 94 0.84 8.04 -8.68
C ARG A 94 1.38 9.26 -9.42
N THR A 95 2.15 9.05 -10.48
CA THR A 95 2.71 10.13 -11.32
C THR A 95 1.82 10.52 -12.50
N MET A 96 0.68 9.84 -12.70
CA MET A 96 -0.27 10.10 -13.77
C MET A 96 0.40 10.06 -15.15
N ASP A 97 1.14 8.98 -15.40
CA ASP A 97 1.83 8.78 -16.67
C ASP A 97 2.06 7.31 -17.02
N TYR A 98 2.46 7.11 -18.27
CA TYR A 98 2.73 5.80 -18.84
C TYR A 98 3.84 5.88 -19.89
N TYR A 99 4.52 4.77 -20.13
CA TYR A 99 5.55 4.65 -21.15
C TYR A 99 5.03 3.91 -22.37
N VAL A 100 5.44 4.38 -23.55
CA VAL A 100 5.18 3.72 -24.83
C VAL A 100 6.51 3.54 -25.56
N ASP A 101 6.79 2.29 -25.97
CA ASP A 101 7.83 1.98 -26.94
C ASP A 101 7.16 1.80 -28.30
N ALA A 102 7.59 2.58 -29.29
CA ALA A 102 6.95 2.59 -30.61
C ALA A 102 7.94 2.83 -31.75
N LEU A 103 7.59 2.34 -32.93
CA LEU A 103 8.18 2.75 -34.20
C LEU A 103 7.32 3.86 -34.79
N LEU A 104 7.84 5.09 -34.77
CA LEU A 104 7.22 6.25 -35.39
C LEU A 104 7.71 6.36 -36.83
N ARG A 105 6.77 6.45 -37.78
CA ARG A 105 7.04 6.61 -39.21
C ARG A 105 6.36 7.86 -39.73
N GLN A 106 7.13 8.65 -40.46
CA GLN A 106 6.70 9.91 -41.08
C GLN A 106 7.00 9.81 -42.56
N SER A 107 6.03 10.12 -43.40
CA SER A 107 6.17 10.07 -44.86
C SER A 107 5.74 11.41 -45.46
N TRP A 108 6.57 11.99 -46.31
CA TRP A 108 6.25 13.23 -47.01
C TRP A 108 6.83 13.21 -48.41
N SER A 109 6.22 13.99 -49.31
CA SER A 109 6.70 14.10 -50.69
C SER A 109 7.53 15.36 -50.87
N ALA A 110 8.75 15.20 -51.36
CA ALA A 110 9.67 16.29 -51.66
C ALA A 110 10.08 16.22 -53.13
N ARG A 111 9.44 17.06 -53.96
CA ARG A 111 9.67 17.06 -55.42
C ARG A 111 11.13 17.37 -55.79
N SER A 112 11.83 18.18 -54.99
CA SER A 112 13.26 18.49 -55.20
C SER A 112 14.16 17.24 -55.15
N LEU A 113 13.73 16.19 -54.45
CA LEU A 113 14.45 14.93 -54.30
C LEU A 113 14.11 13.91 -55.40
N ALA A 114 13.12 14.18 -56.25
CA ALA A 114 12.71 13.26 -57.30
C ALA A 114 13.80 13.16 -58.39
N TRP A 115 14.35 11.96 -58.59
CA TRP A 115 15.27 11.69 -59.70
C TRP A 115 14.61 10.90 -60.84
N ALA A 116 13.42 10.34 -60.64
CA ALA A 116 12.66 9.68 -61.71
C ALA A 116 12.28 10.66 -62.85
N GLU A 117 12.09 11.95 -62.53
CA GLU A 117 11.84 13.00 -63.52
C GLU A 117 13.09 13.35 -64.35
N LYS A 118 14.29 13.00 -63.85
CA LYS A 118 15.56 13.35 -64.50
C LYS A 118 15.92 12.28 -65.54
N PRO A 119 16.09 12.63 -66.82
CA PRO A 119 16.34 11.65 -67.88
C PRO A 119 17.61 10.81 -67.65
N LYS A 120 18.60 11.37 -66.95
CA LYS A 120 19.85 10.66 -66.58
C LYS A 120 19.63 9.51 -65.59
N TYR A 121 18.64 9.61 -64.71
CA TYR A 121 18.42 8.67 -63.60
C TYR A 121 17.12 7.86 -63.73
N LYS A 122 16.40 8.02 -64.84
CA LYS A 122 15.09 7.40 -65.08
C LYS A 122 15.08 5.88 -64.95
N ASN A 123 16.19 5.22 -65.28
CA ASN A 123 16.31 3.76 -65.21
C ASN A 123 16.64 3.23 -63.80
N PHE A 124 16.91 4.11 -62.83
CA PHE A 124 17.24 3.72 -61.46
C PHE A 124 16.00 3.80 -60.56
N THR A 125 15.38 2.65 -60.32
CA THR A 125 14.12 2.52 -59.56
C THR A 125 14.32 2.11 -58.09
N GLU A 126 15.56 1.92 -57.66
CA GLU A 126 15.85 1.50 -56.28
C GLU A 126 15.77 2.66 -55.29
N ASN A 127 15.38 2.35 -54.06
CA ASN A 127 15.34 3.33 -52.99
C ASN A 127 16.73 3.62 -52.43
N ILE A 128 17.03 4.89 -52.19
CA ILE A 128 18.25 5.29 -51.48
C ILE A 128 17.98 5.21 -49.97
N VAL A 129 18.71 4.34 -49.30
CA VAL A 129 18.63 4.14 -47.85
C VAL A 129 19.98 4.46 -47.24
N SER A 130 20.02 5.45 -46.36
CA SER A 130 21.23 5.80 -45.62
C SER A 130 20.91 6.66 -44.39
N PRO A 131 21.45 6.32 -43.20
CA PRO A 131 21.34 7.17 -42.01
C PRO A 131 21.99 8.55 -42.17
N ARG A 132 22.98 8.70 -43.06
CA ARG A 132 23.71 9.96 -43.30
C ARG A 132 22.84 11.05 -43.94
N LEU A 133 21.72 10.67 -44.55
CA LEU A 133 20.77 11.61 -45.14
C LEU A 133 20.09 12.49 -44.08
N LYS A 134 20.08 12.07 -42.81
CA LYS A 134 19.45 12.81 -41.73
C LYS A 134 20.00 14.22 -41.57
N GLU A 135 21.30 14.39 -41.77
CA GLU A 135 22.01 15.65 -41.61
C GLU A 135 21.94 16.56 -42.83
N HIS A 136 21.26 16.13 -43.91
CA HIS A 136 21.20 16.84 -45.19
C HIS A 136 19.77 17.07 -45.67
N LEU A 137 18.77 16.51 -44.97
CA LEU A 137 17.37 16.59 -45.32
C LEU A 137 16.59 17.31 -44.22
N TRP A 138 15.62 18.11 -44.64
CA TRP A 138 14.60 18.68 -43.78
C TRP A 138 13.76 17.55 -43.20
N LEU A 139 13.52 17.62 -41.91
CA LEU A 139 12.65 16.71 -41.19
C LEU A 139 11.49 17.53 -40.61
N PRO A 140 10.25 17.03 -40.70
CA PRO A 140 9.13 17.65 -40.03
C PRO A 140 9.36 17.69 -38.51
N ASP A 141 8.91 18.78 -37.89
CA ASP A 141 9.09 19.08 -36.46
C ASP A 141 8.03 18.42 -35.57
N LEU A 142 7.80 17.12 -35.83
CA LEU A 142 6.86 16.33 -35.06
C LEU A 142 7.32 16.26 -33.59
N PHE A 143 6.49 16.77 -32.70
CA PHE A 143 6.72 16.71 -31.26
C PHE A 143 5.50 16.15 -30.53
N PHE A 144 5.74 15.67 -29.32
CA PHE A 144 4.70 15.12 -28.45
C PHE A 144 4.29 16.14 -27.41
N ARG A 145 3.07 16.69 -27.52
CA ARG A 145 2.59 17.78 -26.66
C ARG A 145 2.45 17.38 -25.19
N ASN A 146 1.97 16.16 -24.95
CA ASN A 146 1.82 15.60 -23.60
C ASN A 146 2.97 14.68 -23.20
N GLY A 147 4.10 14.71 -23.93
CA GLY A 147 5.31 14.01 -23.56
C GLY A 147 6.00 14.70 -22.39
N LYS A 148 6.29 13.97 -21.31
CA LYS A 148 7.08 14.47 -20.16
C LYS A 148 8.58 14.28 -20.39
N ASP A 149 8.95 13.12 -20.94
CA ASP A 149 10.33 12.74 -21.24
C ASP A 149 10.32 11.71 -22.36
N GLY A 150 11.46 11.51 -23.02
CA GLY A 150 11.62 10.48 -24.03
C GLY A 150 13.02 10.42 -24.59
N TYR A 151 13.36 9.25 -25.14
CA TYR A 151 14.69 9.02 -25.69
C TYR A 151 14.62 8.26 -27.01
N LEU A 152 15.62 8.54 -27.83
CA LEU A 152 15.90 7.82 -29.06
C LEU A 152 16.86 6.67 -28.75
N HIS A 153 16.54 5.47 -29.25
CA HIS A 153 17.38 4.29 -29.03
C HIS A 153 18.68 4.38 -29.83
N LYS A 154 19.83 4.26 -29.15
CA LYS A 154 21.19 4.38 -29.73
C LYS A 154 22.16 3.29 -29.24
N LEU A 155 21.68 2.06 -29.04
CA LEU A 155 22.46 0.98 -28.40
C LEU A 155 23.68 0.52 -29.23
N THR A 156 23.46 0.08 -30.46
CA THR A 156 24.56 -0.35 -31.38
C THR A 156 24.72 0.65 -32.52
N LEU A 157 23.60 1.08 -33.08
CA LEU A 157 23.48 2.15 -34.05
C LEU A 157 22.25 2.98 -33.69
N PRO A 158 22.18 4.25 -34.13
CA PRO A 158 20.95 5.00 -34.01
C PRO A 158 19.80 4.27 -34.73
N ASN A 159 18.72 3.98 -34.01
CA ASN A 159 17.58 3.24 -34.53
C ASN A 159 16.64 4.14 -35.34
N TYR A 160 17.17 4.73 -36.41
CA TYR A 160 16.38 5.44 -37.40
C TYR A 160 16.78 5.03 -38.83
N LEU A 161 15.82 5.12 -39.73
CA LEU A 161 15.92 4.77 -41.13
C LEU A 161 15.35 5.92 -41.94
N ILE A 162 16.14 6.43 -42.87
CA ILE A 162 15.66 7.33 -43.92
C ILE A 162 15.73 6.59 -45.24
N ARG A 163 14.60 6.55 -45.93
CA ARG A 163 14.45 5.96 -47.26
C ARG A 163 13.87 7.02 -48.17
N VAL A 164 14.57 7.32 -49.26
CA VAL A 164 14.08 8.19 -50.33
C VAL A 164 13.69 7.32 -51.52
N SER A 165 12.49 7.54 -52.04
CA SER A 165 11.93 6.89 -53.23
C SER A 165 12.31 7.66 -54.50
N PRO A 166 12.39 7.00 -55.67
CA PRO A 166 12.61 7.67 -56.96
C PRO A 166 11.63 8.81 -57.29
N THR A 167 10.42 8.71 -56.74
CA THR A 167 9.34 9.70 -56.85
C THR A 167 9.58 10.97 -56.03
N GLY A 168 10.57 10.97 -55.13
CA GLY A 168 10.82 12.06 -54.18
C GLY A 168 10.12 11.90 -52.83
N ASP A 169 9.44 10.76 -52.60
CA ASP A 169 8.83 10.46 -51.31
C ASP A 169 9.89 10.03 -50.29
N VAL A 170 9.86 10.63 -49.12
CA VAL A 170 10.79 10.35 -48.03
C VAL A 170 10.04 9.65 -46.91
N LEU A 171 10.52 8.49 -46.52
CA LEU A 171 10.09 7.77 -45.33
C LEU A 171 11.16 7.88 -44.25
N TYR A 172 10.79 8.51 -43.13
CA TYR A 172 11.59 8.56 -41.91
C TYR A 172 10.96 7.67 -40.84
N SER A 173 11.67 6.62 -40.44
CA SER A 173 11.22 5.68 -39.41
C SER A 173 12.19 5.71 -38.25
N GLN A 174 11.73 5.84 -37.02
CA GLN A 174 12.57 5.85 -35.82
C GLN A 174 11.92 5.05 -34.68
N LYS A 175 12.76 4.37 -33.88
CA LYS A 175 12.31 3.75 -32.62
C LYS A 175 12.39 4.79 -31.50
N ILE A 176 11.26 5.03 -30.84
CA ILE A 176 11.11 5.98 -29.73
C ILE A 176 10.61 5.27 -28.49
N THR A 177 11.10 5.70 -27.33
CA THR A 177 10.43 5.45 -26.06
C THR A 177 10.07 6.78 -25.44
N MET A 178 8.79 6.98 -25.17
CA MET A 178 8.24 8.23 -24.67
C MET A 178 7.44 7.98 -23.40
N ARG A 179 7.55 8.89 -22.44
CA ARG A 179 6.72 8.98 -21.24
C ARG A 179 5.64 10.03 -21.48
N PHE A 180 4.38 9.62 -21.45
CA PHE A 180 3.24 10.50 -21.69
C PHE A 180 2.48 10.80 -20.41
N SER A 181 2.05 12.04 -20.27
CA SER A 181 1.11 12.43 -19.22
C SER A 181 -0.28 11.89 -19.54
N CYS A 182 -0.90 11.20 -18.59
CA CYS A 182 -2.26 10.67 -18.69
C CYS A 182 -3.01 10.96 -17.38
N GLN A 183 -4.03 11.81 -17.45
CA GLN A 183 -4.86 12.14 -16.29
C GLN A 183 -5.84 10.99 -16.02
N MET A 184 -5.51 10.12 -15.07
CA MET A 184 -6.33 8.96 -14.74
C MET A 184 -7.49 9.33 -13.80
N HIS A 185 -8.61 8.64 -13.98
CA HIS A 185 -9.86 8.80 -13.22
C HIS A 185 -10.10 7.57 -12.35
N LEU A 186 -9.89 7.70 -11.04
CA LEU A 186 -9.79 6.59 -10.09
C LEU A 186 -11.04 6.40 -9.23
N GLN A 187 -12.18 7.00 -9.59
CA GLN A 187 -13.42 6.89 -8.81
C GLN A 187 -13.82 5.42 -8.63
N ASN A 188 -13.69 4.62 -9.70
CA ASN A 188 -14.05 3.19 -9.70
C ASN A 188 -12.87 2.27 -9.42
N PHE A 189 -11.74 2.80 -8.94
CA PHE A 189 -10.55 1.99 -8.67
C PHE A 189 -10.85 0.85 -7.66
N PRO A 190 -10.43 -0.40 -7.90
CA PRO A 190 -9.55 -0.89 -8.99
C PRO A 190 -10.28 -1.44 -10.25
N MET A 191 -11.61 -1.30 -10.35
CA MET A 191 -12.41 -1.72 -11.51
C MET A 191 -12.58 -0.56 -12.51
N ASP A 192 -11.49 0.15 -12.76
CA ASP A 192 -11.45 1.37 -13.55
C ASP A 192 -11.04 1.11 -15.00
N LYS A 193 -11.49 2.02 -15.89
CA LYS A 193 -11.07 2.11 -17.29
C LYS A 193 -10.42 3.46 -17.50
N GLN A 194 -9.19 3.47 -17.99
CA GLN A 194 -8.41 4.67 -18.22
C GLN A 194 -8.33 5.01 -19.70
N ARG A 195 -8.47 6.29 -20.02
CA ARG A 195 -8.25 6.85 -21.35
C ARG A 195 -6.92 7.58 -21.32
N CYS A 196 -5.92 7.03 -22.01
CA CYS A 196 -4.60 7.63 -22.06
C CYS A 196 -4.28 8.05 -23.50
N ASP A 197 -4.06 9.35 -23.66
CA ASP A 197 -3.84 9.94 -24.97
C ASP A 197 -2.35 10.09 -25.28
N MET A 198 -2.04 10.07 -26.56
CA MET A 198 -0.77 10.45 -27.13
C MET A 198 -1.05 11.56 -28.14
N ASN A 199 -0.57 12.76 -27.83
CA ASN A 199 -0.84 13.97 -28.61
C ASN A 199 0.41 14.37 -29.41
N ILE A 200 0.29 14.30 -30.72
CA ILE A 200 1.31 14.64 -31.70
C ILE A 200 0.97 16.00 -32.30
N GLY A 201 1.94 16.90 -32.43
CA GLY A 201 1.75 18.18 -33.11
C GLY A 201 3.00 18.71 -33.77
N SER A 202 2.88 19.88 -34.40
CA SER A 202 3.99 20.68 -34.94
C SER A 202 4.30 21.83 -34.00
N TYR A 203 5.60 22.05 -33.74
CA TYR A 203 6.06 23.03 -32.76
C TYR A 203 6.14 24.44 -33.37
N GLY A 204 6.72 24.54 -34.57
CA GLY A 204 7.03 25.80 -35.24
C GLY A 204 6.13 26.13 -36.43
N TYR A 205 5.48 25.14 -37.06
CA TYR A 205 4.69 25.37 -38.28
C TYR A 205 3.19 25.36 -38.02
N THR A 206 2.50 26.31 -38.64
CA THR A 206 1.04 26.39 -38.64
C THR A 206 0.42 25.36 -39.59
N VAL A 207 -0.87 25.07 -39.44
CA VAL A 207 -1.61 24.13 -40.33
C VAL A 207 -1.55 24.56 -41.80
N SER A 208 -1.42 25.86 -42.08
CA SER A 208 -1.22 26.40 -43.43
C SER A 208 0.13 26.03 -44.05
N GLU A 209 1.13 25.69 -43.24
CA GLU A 209 2.49 25.38 -43.69
C GLU A 209 2.78 23.88 -43.61
N LEU A 210 2.30 23.22 -42.55
CA LEU A 210 2.54 21.81 -42.27
C LEU A 210 1.29 21.16 -41.69
N LYS A 211 0.84 20.07 -42.33
CA LYS A 211 -0.30 19.28 -41.86
C LYS A 211 0.13 17.85 -41.59
N PHE A 212 -0.15 17.36 -40.39
CA PHE A 212 -0.03 15.95 -40.05
C PHE A 212 -1.35 15.24 -40.33
N VAL A 213 -1.28 14.07 -40.96
CA VAL A 213 -2.45 13.23 -41.24
C VAL A 213 -2.11 11.78 -40.91
N TRP A 214 -3.03 11.07 -40.26
CA TRP A 214 -2.90 9.63 -40.06
C TRP A 214 -2.91 8.90 -41.41
N ARG A 215 -2.01 7.93 -41.61
CA ARG A 215 -2.02 7.12 -42.84
C ARG A 215 -3.38 6.42 -43.01
N ALA A 216 -3.93 6.45 -44.22
CA ALA A 216 -5.25 5.87 -44.50
C ALA A 216 -5.32 4.37 -44.17
N GLU A 217 -4.26 3.63 -44.52
CA GLU A 217 -4.13 2.21 -44.20
C GLU A 217 -3.22 1.99 -43.00
N ASN A 218 -3.70 1.24 -42.02
CA ASN A 218 -2.98 0.89 -40.79
C ASN A 218 -2.29 2.10 -40.13
N PRO A 219 -3.01 3.16 -39.75
CA PRO A 219 -2.41 4.35 -39.12
C PRO A 219 -1.68 4.02 -37.81
N LEU A 220 -2.25 3.11 -37.02
CA LEU A 220 -1.68 2.61 -35.78
C LEU A 220 -1.76 1.09 -35.76
N GLU A 221 -0.63 0.44 -35.47
CA GLU A 221 -0.53 -1.01 -35.29
C GLU A 221 -0.12 -1.31 -33.85
N LEU A 222 -0.83 -2.22 -33.18
CA LEU A 222 -0.42 -2.78 -31.90
C LEU A 222 0.35 -4.09 -32.12
N ALA A 223 1.41 -4.33 -31.36
CA ALA A 223 2.11 -5.62 -31.38
C ALA A 223 1.15 -6.75 -30.98
N SER A 224 1.20 -7.89 -31.70
CA SER A 224 0.29 -9.02 -31.51
C SER A 224 0.40 -9.69 -30.13
N ASN A 225 1.55 -9.56 -29.47
CA ASN A 225 1.85 -10.12 -28.16
C ASN A 225 2.07 -9.01 -27.10
N LEU A 226 1.43 -7.86 -27.27
CA LEU A 226 1.48 -6.77 -26.31
C LEU A 226 0.85 -7.24 -24.99
N GLN A 227 1.65 -7.54 -23.97
CA GLN A 227 1.17 -7.86 -22.63
C GLN A 227 1.49 -6.71 -21.69
N LEU A 228 0.47 -6.22 -20.99
CA LEU A 228 0.62 -5.27 -19.91
C LEU A 228 0.49 -6.06 -18.60
N SER A 229 1.29 -5.69 -17.59
CA SER A 229 1.34 -6.44 -16.32
C SER A 229 0.11 -6.22 -15.44
N GLU A 230 -0.47 -5.02 -15.47
CA GLU A 230 -1.59 -4.63 -14.60
C GLU A 230 -2.90 -4.35 -15.37
N PHE A 231 -2.81 -4.27 -16.70
CA PHE A 231 -3.93 -3.90 -17.57
C PHE A 231 -4.14 -4.97 -18.63
N GLU A 232 -5.36 -5.08 -19.13
CA GLU A 232 -5.62 -5.85 -20.34
C GLU A 232 -5.03 -5.15 -21.56
N THR A 233 -4.60 -5.96 -22.53
CA THR A 233 -4.14 -5.45 -23.82
C THR A 233 -5.27 -4.67 -24.49
N PRO A 234 -5.06 -3.39 -24.85
CA PRO A 234 -6.08 -2.61 -25.54
C PRO A 234 -6.43 -3.29 -26.87
N LYS A 235 -7.68 -3.72 -27.03
CA LYS A 235 -8.18 -4.30 -28.30
C LYS A 235 -8.57 -3.23 -29.31
N THR A 236 -8.88 -2.04 -28.81
CA THR A 236 -9.36 -0.89 -29.59
C THR A 236 -8.59 0.36 -29.18
N PHE A 237 -8.41 1.26 -30.14
CA PHE A 237 -7.82 2.58 -29.96
C PHE A 237 -8.59 3.57 -30.82
N ASP A 238 -8.66 4.81 -30.36
CA ASP A 238 -9.32 5.89 -31.10
C ASP A 238 -8.25 6.79 -31.72
N LEU A 239 -8.44 7.18 -32.98
CA LEU A 239 -7.55 8.09 -33.69
C LEU A 239 -8.36 9.30 -34.15
N GLU A 240 -7.82 10.49 -33.92
CA GLU A 240 -8.50 11.75 -34.25
C GLU A 240 -7.50 12.77 -34.84
N ASP A 241 -7.96 13.57 -35.81
CA ASP A 241 -7.31 14.82 -36.21
C ASP A 241 -7.91 15.96 -35.38
N CYS A 242 -7.17 16.36 -34.35
CA CYS A 242 -7.58 17.39 -33.38
C CYS A 242 -7.18 18.80 -33.82
N SER A 243 -6.66 19.01 -35.03
CA SER A 243 -6.07 20.29 -35.46
C SER A 243 -7.04 21.48 -35.34
N ALA A 244 -8.34 21.25 -35.54
CA ALA A 244 -9.36 22.30 -35.42
C ALA A 244 -9.51 22.88 -34.01
N ASN A 245 -9.21 22.09 -32.98
CA ASN A 245 -9.37 22.48 -31.57
C ASN A 245 -8.14 23.20 -30.99
N TYR A 246 -7.03 23.26 -31.74
CA TYR A 246 -5.76 23.78 -31.27
C TYR A 246 -5.34 25.06 -32.00
N SER A 247 -5.95 26.17 -31.59
CA SER A 247 -5.54 27.53 -31.95
C SER A 247 -4.83 28.22 -30.78
N THR A 248 -3.63 28.75 -31.03
CA THR A 248 -2.93 29.65 -30.10
C THR A 248 -2.97 31.09 -30.65
N SER A 249 -2.42 32.05 -29.89
CA SER A 249 -2.27 33.43 -30.36
C SER A 249 -1.42 33.58 -31.62
N THR A 250 -0.55 32.61 -31.91
CA THR A 250 0.36 32.61 -33.07
C THR A 250 -0.21 31.89 -34.29
N GLY A 251 -1.34 31.19 -34.16
CA GLY A 251 -2.00 30.51 -35.27
C GLY A 251 -2.65 29.18 -34.89
N GLN A 252 -3.16 28.47 -35.90
CA GLN A 252 -3.64 27.10 -35.75
C GLN A 252 -2.50 26.12 -36.05
N TYR A 253 -2.35 25.09 -35.21
CA TYR A 253 -1.27 24.11 -35.32
C TYR A 253 -1.81 22.70 -35.51
N ALA A 254 -1.05 21.88 -36.26
CA ALA A 254 -1.42 20.49 -36.48
C ALA A 254 -1.49 19.72 -35.16
N CYS A 255 -2.48 18.83 -35.05
CA CYS A 255 -2.72 17.96 -33.91
C CYS A 255 -3.26 16.61 -34.38
N LEU A 256 -2.57 15.52 -34.02
CA LEU A 256 -3.04 14.17 -34.16
C LEU A 256 -3.11 13.51 -32.79
N LEU A 257 -4.26 12.94 -32.46
CA LEU A 257 -4.50 12.26 -31.19
C LEU A 257 -4.62 10.75 -31.43
N ALA A 258 -3.95 9.97 -30.57
CA ALA A 258 -4.19 8.55 -30.43
C ALA A 258 -4.56 8.24 -28.97
N THR A 259 -5.73 7.65 -28.74
CA THR A 259 -6.24 7.34 -27.41
C THR A 259 -6.25 5.84 -27.18
N PHE A 260 -5.58 5.42 -26.11
CA PHE A 260 -5.53 4.04 -25.64
C PHE A 260 -6.53 3.83 -24.50
N LEU A 261 -7.40 2.82 -24.67
CA LEU A 261 -8.34 2.39 -23.65
C LEU A 261 -7.72 1.27 -22.82
N LEU A 262 -7.35 1.58 -21.58
CA LEU A 262 -6.68 0.65 -20.66
C LEU A 262 -7.67 0.17 -19.59
N GLU A 263 -7.90 -1.13 -19.52
CA GLU A 263 -8.78 -1.76 -18.52
C GLU A 263 -7.95 -2.53 -17.50
N ARG A 264 -8.13 -2.25 -16.20
CA ARG A 264 -7.29 -2.83 -15.15
C ARG A 264 -7.68 -4.28 -14.87
N GLN A 265 -6.69 -5.15 -14.69
CA GLN A 265 -6.91 -6.53 -14.23
C GLN A 265 -7.07 -6.59 -12.71
N LEU A 266 -8.20 -7.14 -12.26
CA LEU A 266 -8.58 -7.12 -10.85
C LEU A 266 -7.87 -8.20 -9.98
N GLY A 267 -7.30 -9.24 -10.60
CA GLY A 267 -6.82 -10.44 -9.90
C GLY A 267 -5.82 -10.18 -8.77
N SER A 268 -4.84 -9.29 -9.00
CA SER A 268 -3.83 -8.93 -7.99
C SER A 268 -4.45 -8.24 -6.77
N TYR A 269 -5.40 -7.33 -7.00
CA TYR A 269 -6.11 -6.60 -5.94
C TYR A 269 -7.01 -7.51 -5.12
N LEU A 270 -7.63 -8.52 -5.74
CA LEU A 270 -8.40 -9.53 -5.01
C LEU A 270 -7.53 -10.30 -4.03
N ALA A 271 -6.39 -10.81 -4.50
CA ALA A 271 -5.52 -11.66 -3.70
C ALA A 271 -4.80 -10.91 -2.57
N THR A 272 -4.38 -9.66 -2.81
CA THR A 272 -3.54 -8.90 -1.88
C THR A 272 -4.33 -7.95 -0.98
N THR A 273 -5.50 -7.48 -1.43
CA THR A 273 -6.29 -6.49 -0.70
C THR A 273 -7.62 -7.05 -0.21
N TYR A 274 -8.49 -7.49 -1.12
CA TYR A 274 -9.85 -7.88 -0.73
C TYR A 274 -9.91 -9.16 0.10
N VAL A 275 -9.22 -10.24 -0.31
CA VAL A 275 -9.22 -11.51 0.41
C VAL A 275 -8.67 -11.36 1.84
N PRO A 276 -7.49 -10.74 2.07
CA PRO A 276 -7.01 -10.53 3.44
C PRO A 276 -7.92 -9.62 4.27
N ASN A 277 -8.52 -8.59 3.67
CA ASN A 277 -9.47 -7.72 4.38
C ASN A 277 -10.68 -8.52 4.90
N ILE A 278 -11.29 -9.33 4.03
CA ILE A 278 -12.41 -10.20 4.40
C ILE A 278 -12.00 -11.16 5.54
N LEU A 279 -10.81 -11.77 5.45
CA LEU A 279 -10.30 -12.65 6.51
C LEU A 279 -10.12 -11.91 7.85
N ILE A 280 -9.61 -10.68 7.84
CA ILE A 280 -9.50 -9.85 9.05
C ILE A 280 -10.88 -9.57 9.66
N ILE A 281 -11.87 -9.25 8.83
CA ILE A 281 -13.25 -9.06 9.30
C ILE A 281 -13.79 -10.35 9.91
N MET A 282 -13.59 -11.51 9.28
CA MET A 282 -14.02 -12.80 9.82
C MET A 282 -13.34 -13.12 11.17
N VAL A 283 -12.05 -12.82 11.32
CA VAL A 283 -11.32 -12.99 12.59
C VAL A 283 -11.90 -12.09 13.68
N SER A 284 -12.31 -10.87 13.35
CA SER A 284 -12.95 -9.98 14.32
C SER A 284 -14.23 -10.59 14.91
N TRP A 285 -14.98 -11.38 14.14
CA TRP A 285 -16.22 -12.03 14.60
C TRP A 285 -16.00 -13.16 15.60
N LEU A 286 -14.79 -13.74 15.63
CA LEU A 286 -14.45 -14.79 16.60
C LEU A 286 -14.55 -14.27 18.04
N SER A 287 -14.44 -12.95 18.24
CA SER A 287 -14.64 -12.32 19.56
C SER A 287 -16.03 -12.60 20.16
N PHE A 288 -17.06 -12.79 19.33
CA PHE A 288 -18.41 -13.10 19.78
C PHE A 288 -18.54 -14.50 20.40
N TRP A 289 -17.69 -15.44 19.96
CA TRP A 289 -17.74 -16.84 20.40
C TRP A 289 -16.96 -17.10 21.70
N VAL A 290 -15.96 -16.28 21.99
CA VAL A 290 -15.15 -16.38 23.23
C VAL A 290 -15.99 -15.92 24.41
N ASN A 291 -15.89 -16.48 25.62
CA ASN A 291 -16.66 -15.96 26.76
C ASN A 291 -16.26 -14.52 27.13
N VAL A 292 -17.24 -13.68 27.51
CA VAL A 292 -17.01 -12.26 27.81
C VAL A 292 -16.11 -12.06 29.04
N ASP A 293 -16.15 -12.99 30.00
CA ASP A 293 -15.28 -12.96 31.18
C ASP A 293 -13.80 -13.11 30.84
N SER A 294 -13.49 -13.66 29.66
CA SER A 294 -12.12 -13.83 29.14
C SER A 294 -11.64 -12.58 28.40
N ALA A 295 -11.63 -11.44 29.11
CA ALA A 295 -11.05 -10.18 28.62
C ALA A 295 -9.64 -10.31 27.99
N PRO A 296 -8.68 -11.08 28.55
CA PRO A 296 -7.34 -11.20 27.96
C PRO A 296 -7.32 -11.90 26.60
N ALA A 297 -8.37 -12.64 26.23
CA ALA A 297 -8.49 -13.24 24.90
C ALA A 297 -9.18 -12.31 23.90
N ARG A 298 -10.23 -11.59 24.33
CA ARG A 298 -11.06 -10.75 23.44
C ARG A 298 -10.40 -9.42 23.06
N VAL A 299 -9.78 -8.72 24.01
CA VAL A 299 -9.19 -7.38 23.77
C VAL A 299 -8.10 -7.41 22.70
N PRO A 300 -7.10 -8.33 22.76
CA PRO A 300 -6.07 -8.39 21.73
C PRO A 300 -6.62 -8.76 20.36
N LEU A 301 -7.59 -9.68 20.27
CA LEU A 301 -8.19 -10.07 18.98
C LEU A 301 -8.85 -8.90 18.26
N GLY A 302 -9.62 -8.07 18.99
CA GLY A 302 -10.26 -6.88 18.42
C GLY A 302 -9.24 -5.79 18.04
N LEU A 303 -8.26 -5.53 18.91
CA LEU A 303 -7.21 -4.52 18.65
C LEU A 303 -6.28 -4.92 17.49
N LEU A 304 -5.89 -6.19 17.40
CA LEU A 304 -5.05 -6.69 16.30
C LEU A 304 -5.81 -6.66 14.97
N SER A 305 -7.11 -6.96 14.97
CA SER A 305 -7.95 -6.84 13.77
C SER A 305 -8.05 -5.38 13.31
N LEU A 306 -8.24 -4.44 14.25
CA LEU A 306 -8.26 -3.00 13.96
C LEU A 306 -6.91 -2.51 13.42
N LEU A 307 -5.80 -2.91 14.05
CA LEU A 307 -4.46 -2.57 13.58
C LEU A 307 -4.19 -3.16 12.20
N GLY A 308 -4.60 -4.41 11.96
CA GLY A 308 -4.46 -5.10 10.68
C GLY A 308 -5.18 -4.35 9.55
N ILE A 309 -6.45 -3.99 9.76
CA ILE A 309 -7.22 -3.27 8.74
C ILE A 309 -6.70 -1.85 8.49
N LEU A 310 -6.28 -1.14 9.55
CA LEU A 310 -5.66 0.19 9.42
C LEU A 310 -4.32 0.12 8.68
N THR A 311 -3.50 -0.87 8.99
CA THR A 311 -2.21 -1.10 8.30
C THR A 311 -2.42 -1.36 6.82
N GLN A 312 -3.42 -2.19 6.47
CA GLN A 312 -3.78 -2.45 5.09
C GLN A 312 -4.30 -1.18 4.39
N ALA A 313 -5.13 -0.37 5.04
CA ALA A 313 -5.63 0.89 4.49
C ALA A 313 -4.51 1.88 4.18
N ILE A 314 -3.52 1.99 5.07
CA ILE A 314 -2.33 2.81 4.86
C ILE A 314 -1.49 2.25 3.69
N SER A 315 -1.32 0.92 3.63
CA SER A 315 -0.59 0.27 2.54
C SER A 315 -1.22 0.61 1.17
N VAL A 316 -2.54 0.43 1.02
CA VAL A 316 -3.26 0.80 -0.20
C VAL A 316 -3.11 2.29 -0.51
N SER A 317 -3.31 3.16 0.49
CA SER A 317 -3.21 4.61 0.30
C SER A 317 -1.79 5.08 -0.09
N SER A 318 -0.74 4.33 0.24
CA SER A 318 0.63 4.68 -0.12
C SER A 318 0.99 4.34 -1.58
N THR A 319 0.26 3.39 -2.17
CA THR A 319 0.42 2.99 -3.59
C THR A 319 -0.37 3.88 -4.54
N LEU A 320 -1.36 4.62 -4.06
CA LEU A 320 -2.25 5.44 -4.87
C LEU A 320 -1.92 6.95 -4.75
N PRO A 321 -2.13 7.73 -5.82
CA PRO A 321 -2.02 9.18 -5.75
C PRO A 321 -3.06 9.76 -4.77
N ARG A 322 -2.71 10.91 -4.18
CA ARG A 322 -3.69 11.75 -3.49
C ARG A 322 -4.53 12.47 -4.54
N VAL A 323 -5.80 12.11 -4.59
CA VAL A 323 -6.83 12.75 -5.44
C VAL A 323 -7.88 13.40 -4.55
N SER A 324 -8.55 14.44 -5.05
CA SER A 324 -9.54 15.21 -4.27
C SER A 324 -10.89 14.50 -4.09
N TYR A 325 -11.14 13.46 -4.88
CA TYR A 325 -12.39 12.69 -4.86
C TYR A 325 -12.20 11.33 -4.15
N ILE A 326 -13.31 10.78 -3.67
CA ILE A 326 -13.35 9.46 -3.01
C ILE A 326 -13.23 8.36 -4.06
N LYS A 327 -12.40 7.35 -3.77
CA LYS A 327 -12.23 6.15 -4.61
C LYS A 327 -13.09 5.00 -4.07
N ALA A 328 -13.55 4.10 -4.94
CA ALA A 328 -14.35 2.94 -4.53
C ALA A 328 -13.63 2.06 -3.47
N ILE A 329 -12.31 1.88 -3.62
CA ILE A 329 -11.50 1.19 -2.60
C ILE A 329 -11.49 1.89 -1.24
N ASP A 330 -11.55 3.23 -1.19
CA ASP A 330 -11.59 3.97 0.07
C ASP A 330 -12.92 3.71 0.78
N ILE A 331 -14.04 3.65 0.05
CA ILE A 331 -15.37 3.33 0.59
C ILE A 331 -15.37 1.93 1.21
N TRP A 332 -14.81 0.96 0.49
CA TRP A 332 -14.65 -0.41 0.99
C TRP A 332 -13.83 -0.46 2.29
N MET A 333 -12.69 0.22 2.32
CA MET A 333 -11.84 0.26 3.53
C MET A 333 -12.55 0.97 4.69
N ILE A 334 -13.20 2.12 4.46
CA ILE A 334 -13.95 2.83 5.50
C ILE A 334 -15.05 1.94 6.08
N PHE A 335 -15.82 1.25 5.24
CA PHE A 335 -16.86 0.33 5.69
C PHE A 335 -16.28 -0.81 6.54
N SER A 336 -15.17 -1.42 6.11
CA SER A 336 -14.50 -2.47 6.88
C SER A 336 -13.97 -1.97 8.25
N ILE A 337 -13.42 -0.75 8.30
CA ILE A 337 -12.92 -0.14 9.55
C ILE A 337 -14.09 0.12 10.51
N ILE A 338 -15.18 0.71 10.04
CA ILE A 338 -16.39 0.93 10.85
C ILE A 338 -16.91 -0.39 11.41
N PHE A 339 -16.90 -1.45 10.59
CA PHE A 339 -17.35 -2.77 11.02
C PHE A 339 -16.50 -3.33 12.17
N VAL A 340 -15.17 -3.29 12.04
CA VAL A 340 -14.25 -3.76 13.09
C VAL A 340 -14.35 -2.91 14.36
N ILE A 341 -14.52 -1.60 14.23
CA ILE A 341 -14.79 -0.72 15.38
C ILE A 341 -16.12 -1.08 16.04
N GLY A 342 -17.15 -1.42 15.26
CA GLY A 342 -18.44 -1.89 15.77
C GLY A 342 -18.31 -3.12 16.65
N VAL A 343 -17.46 -4.08 16.28
CA VAL A 343 -17.15 -5.27 17.10
C VAL A 343 -16.49 -4.87 18.43
N LEU A 344 -15.56 -3.90 18.43
CA LEU A 344 -14.95 -3.41 19.67
C LEU A 344 -15.95 -2.68 20.57
N VAL A 345 -16.85 -1.90 19.99
CA VAL A 345 -17.93 -1.21 20.72
C VAL A 345 -18.89 -2.24 21.33
N GLU A 346 -19.26 -3.28 20.59
CA GLU A 346 -20.08 -4.39 21.13
C GLU A 346 -19.41 -5.00 22.36
N TYR A 347 -18.12 -5.33 22.28
CA TYR A 347 -17.40 -5.89 23.43
C TYR A 347 -17.39 -4.94 24.64
N ALA A 348 -17.18 -3.64 24.41
CA ALA A 348 -17.24 -2.65 25.49
C ALA A 348 -18.63 -2.60 26.14
N VAL A 349 -19.70 -2.64 25.33
CA VAL A 349 -21.07 -2.69 25.83
C VAL A 349 -21.32 -3.98 26.60
N ALA A 350 -20.96 -5.15 26.06
CA ALA A 350 -21.10 -6.44 26.72
C ALA A 350 -20.40 -6.47 28.09
N LEU A 351 -19.18 -5.91 28.18
CA LEU A 351 -18.44 -5.81 29.43
C LEU A 351 -19.15 -4.91 30.44
N THR A 352 -19.71 -3.76 30.02
CA THR A 352 -20.46 -2.88 30.93
C THR A 352 -21.74 -3.53 31.44
N VAL A 353 -22.46 -4.27 30.59
CA VAL A 353 -23.68 -4.98 30.97
C VAL A 353 -23.37 -6.10 31.97
N LEU A 354 -22.29 -6.86 31.76
CA LEU A 354 -21.88 -7.88 32.72
C LEU A 354 -21.46 -7.31 34.05
N ARG A 355 -20.69 -6.21 34.06
CA ARG A 355 -20.33 -5.53 35.31
C ARG A 355 -21.54 -5.03 36.07
N ARG A 356 -22.58 -4.52 35.37
CA ARG A 356 -23.85 -4.12 36.00
C ARG A 356 -24.57 -5.31 36.61
N LYS A 357 -24.72 -6.42 35.88
CA LYS A 357 -25.35 -7.64 36.39
C LYS A 357 -24.61 -8.21 37.61
N GLN A 358 -23.29 -8.29 37.56
CA GLN A 358 -22.47 -8.70 38.70
C GLN A 358 -22.67 -7.76 39.90
N GLY A 359 -22.82 -6.46 39.65
CA GLY A 359 -23.14 -5.47 40.68
C GLY A 359 -24.56 -5.57 41.25
N GLU A 360 -25.50 -6.28 40.61
CA GLU A 360 -26.84 -6.56 41.15
C GLU A 360 -26.84 -7.88 41.95
N THR A 361 -26.14 -8.91 41.48
CA THR A 361 -26.14 -10.25 42.10
C THR A 361 -25.13 -10.41 43.25
N TRP A 362 -24.24 -9.44 43.47
CA TRP A 362 -23.18 -9.54 44.49
C TRP A 362 -23.71 -9.82 45.89
N HIS A 363 -24.88 -9.26 46.25
CA HIS A 363 -25.49 -9.48 47.55
C HIS A 363 -25.92 -10.94 47.76
N GLU A 364 -26.42 -11.59 46.70
CA GLU A 364 -26.82 -13.00 46.76
C GLU A 364 -25.60 -13.90 46.79
N ASP A 365 -24.58 -13.60 45.99
CA ASP A 365 -23.31 -14.33 45.99
C ASP A 365 -22.61 -14.25 47.36
N VAL A 366 -22.56 -13.06 47.98
CA VAL A 366 -22.00 -12.90 49.34
C VAL A 366 -22.84 -13.63 50.37
N ARG A 367 -24.17 -13.59 50.28
CA ARG A 367 -25.04 -14.33 51.20
C ARG A 367 -24.77 -15.84 51.11
N MET A 368 -24.61 -16.38 49.90
CA MET A 368 -24.30 -17.79 49.69
C MET A 368 -22.93 -18.17 50.25
N ILE A 369 -21.89 -17.36 50.00
CA ILE A 369 -20.53 -17.61 50.54
C ILE A 369 -20.52 -17.55 52.06
N VAL A 370 -21.17 -16.53 52.65
CA VAL A 370 -21.26 -16.40 54.11
C VAL A 370 -22.03 -17.57 54.72
N HIS A 371 -23.12 -18.00 54.09
CA HIS A 371 -23.89 -19.15 54.58
C HIS A 371 -23.06 -20.44 54.56
N GLU A 372 -22.30 -20.65 53.49
CA GLU A 372 -21.44 -21.81 53.31
C GLU A 372 -20.29 -21.86 54.34
N GLU A 373 -19.62 -20.75 54.58
CA GLU A 373 -18.59 -20.66 55.62
C GLU A 373 -19.19 -20.83 57.02
N LEU A 374 -20.35 -20.23 57.30
CA LEU A 374 -21.06 -20.43 58.57
C LEU A 374 -21.43 -21.89 58.81
N THR A 375 -21.93 -22.61 57.79
CA THR A 375 -22.23 -24.04 57.91
C THR A 375 -20.98 -24.86 58.19
N ARG A 376 -19.85 -24.50 57.58
CA ARG A 376 -18.56 -25.17 57.81
C ARG A 376 -18.07 -24.96 59.25
N TRP A 377 -18.12 -23.73 59.76
CA TRP A 377 -17.75 -23.43 61.14
C TRP A 377 -18.70 -24.06 62.17
N CYS A 378 -20.01 -24.11 61.88
CA CYS A 378 -20.99 -24.78 62.74
C CYS A 378 -20.73 -26.29 62.84
N ALA A 379 -20.41 -26.95 61.72
CA ALA A 379 -20.06 -28.38 61.72
C ALA A 379 -18.82 -28.67 62.59
N VAL A 380 -17.78 -27.82 62.50
CA VAL A 380 -16.57 -27.94 63.32
C VAL A 380 -16.86 -27.72 64.80
N CYS A 381 -17.65 -26.69 65.16
CA CYS A 381 -18.05 -26.47 66.56
C CYS A 381 -18.86 -27.63 67.13
N GLN A 382 -19.79 -28.18 66.36
CA GLN A 382 -20.63 -29.30 66.79
C GLN A 382 -19.81 -30.57 67.03
N GLN A 383 -18.81 -30.84 66.19
CA GLN A 383 -17.86 -31.94 66.39
C GLN A 383 -17.00 -31.75 67.66
N GLN A 384 -16.60 -30.51 67.95
CA GLN A 384 -15.85 -30.20 69.17
C GLN A 384 -16.71 -30.34 70.44
N GLN A 385 -18.00 -30.03 70.38
CA GLN A 385 -18.94 -30.26 71.48
C GLN A 385 -19.20 -31.75 71.75
N LEU A 386 -19.33 -32.56 70.69
CA LEU A 386 -19.50 -34.01 70.80
C LEU A 386 -18.28 -34.70 71.44
N SER A 387 -17.06 -34.28 71.08
CA SER A 387 -15.83 -34.79 71.71
C SER A 387 -15.69 -34.39 73.19
N GLN A 388 -16.16 -33.20 73.58
CA GLN A 388 -16.22 -32.84 75.01
C GLN A 388 -17.25 -33.66 75.78
N LEU A 389 -18.40 -33.98 75.18
CA LEU A 389 -19.40 -34.86 75.79
C LEU A 389 -18.86 -36.28 75.99
N GLN A 390 -18.14 -36.83 75.01
CA GLN A 390 -17.44 -38.12 75.13
C GLN A 390 -16.40 -38.14 76.26
N ASN A 391 -15.68 -37.04 76.50
CA ASN A 391 -14.71 -36.95 77.60
C ASN A 391 -15.34 -36.76 78.98
N SER A 392 -16.59 -36.29 79.05
CA SER A 392 -17.28 -35.99 80.32
C SER A 392 -18.10 -37.16 80.88
N GLN A 393 -18.44 -38.17 80.06
CA GLN A 393 -19.18 -39.35 80.50
C GLN A 393 -18.50 -40.63 79.98
N GLY A 394 -18.12 -41.53 80.88
CA GLY A 394 -17.69 -42.88 80.54
C GLY A 394 -18.83 -43.63 79.84
N LEU A 395 -18.79 -43.65 78.50
CA LEU A 395 -19.84 -44.20 77.65
C LEU A 395 -19.79 -45.73 77.61
N SER A 396 -20.98 -46.37 77.58
CA SER A 396 -21.10 -47.83 77.41
C SER A 396 -20.82 -48.25 75.97
N ARG A 397 -20.35 -49.50 75.76
CA ARG A 397 -19.85 -50.03 74.47
C ARG A 397 -20.80 -49.86 73.28
N GLY A 398 -22.13 -49.88 73.49
CA GLY A 398 -23.12 -49.66 72.43
C GLY A 398 -23.35 -48.19 72.06
N GLN A 399 -23.01 -47.24 72.94
CA GLN A 399 -23.00 -45.81 72.60
C GLN A 399 -21.71 -45.39 71.88
N LEU A 400 -20.62 -46.17 72.06
CA LEU A 400 -19.36 -45.95 71.34
C LEU A 400 -19.51 -46.28 69.85
N GLU A 401 -20.17 -47.39 69.51
CA GLU A 401 -20.45 -47.79 68.12
C GLU A 401 -21.35 -46.78 67.40
N PHE A 402 -22.37 -46.23 68.09
CA PHE A 402 -23.23 -45.19 67.52
C PHE A 402 -22.48 -43.87 67.27
N CYS A 403 -21.55 -43.51 68.16
CA CYS A 403 -20.71 -42.33 67.96
C CYS A 403 -19.69 -42.54 66.82
N GLU A 404 -19.10 -43.73 66.67
CA GLU A 404 -18.23 -44.05 65.53
C GLU A 404 -18.98 -44.03 64.19
N GLU A 405 -20.22 -44.54 64.13
CA GLU A 405 -21.07 -44.43 62.92
C GLU A 405 -21.42 -42.98 62.59
N MET A 406 -21.74 -42.16 63.60
CA MET A 406 -22.01 -40.74 63.39
C MET A 406 -20.76 -39.97 62.95
N GLU A 407 -19.59 -40.31 63.49
CA GLU A 407 -18.30 -39.69 63.13
C GLU A 407 -17.88 -40.09 61.70
N GLN A 408 -18.16 -41.33 61.27
CA GLN A 408 -17.97 -41.77 59.87
C GLN A 408 -18.95 -41.10 58.89
N LEU A 409 -20.21 -40.89 59.28
CA LEU A 409 -21.19 -40.16 58.47
C LEU A 409 -20.81 -38.67 58.31
N LEU A 410 -20.34 -38.03 59.38
CA LEU A 410 -19.90 -36.62 59.32
C LEU A 410 -18.59 -36.45 58.56
N THR A 411 -17.63 -37.36 58.72
CA THR A 411 -16.37 -37.32 57.95
C THR A 411 -16.58 -37.66 56.48
N SER A 412 -17.50 -38.57 56.13
CA SER A 412 -17.85 -38.81 54.73
C SER A 412 -18.50 -37.59 54.08
N GLN A 413 -19.39 -36.87 54.77
CA GLN A 413 -19.95 -35.60 54.27
C GLN A 413 -18.89 -34.49 54.10
N LEU A 414 -17.97 -34.34 55.07
CA LEU A 414 -16.86 -33.39 54.96
C LEU A 414 -15.84 -33.76 53.86
N ILE A 415 -15.64 -35.05 53.60
CA ILE A 415 -14.73 -35.54 52.55
C ILE A 415 -15.38 -35.39 51.17
N ASP A 416 -16.67 -35.68 51.01
CA ASP A 416 -17.38 -35.46 49.74
C ASP A 416 -17.48 -33.96 49.39
N ASP A 417 -17.74 -33.09 50.37
CA ASP A 417 -17.73 -31.63 50.16
C ASP A 417 -16.33 -31.07 49.82
N ASN A 418 -15.27 -31.64 50.38
CA ASN A 418 -13.88 -31.27 50.02
C ASN A 418 -13.44 -31.85 48.66
N LYS A 419 -14.03 -32.97 48.21
CA LYS A 419 -13.68 -33.60 46.92
C LYS A 419 -14.26 -32.84 45.73
N GLU A 420 -15.37 -32.12 45.89
CA GLU A 420 -15.91 -31.22 44.87
C GLU A 420 -15.22 -29.84 44.83
N LYS A 421 -14.51 -29.42 45.89
CA LYS A 421 -13.93 -28.07 46.01
C LYS A 421 -12.40 -28.03 45.99
N SER A 422 -11.78 -28.68 45.01
CA SER A 422 -10.39 -28.34 44.64
C SER A 422 -10.34 -27.10 43.73
N LYS A 423 -10.72 -25.92 44.25
CA LYS A 423 -10.26 -24.58 43.83
C LYS A 423 -11.04 -23.50 44.59
N PRO A 424 -10.37 -22.60 45.33
CA PRO A 424 -11.05 -21.39 45.79
C PRO A 424 -11.45 -20.56 44.55
N ARG A 425 -12.75 -20.32 44.36
CA ARG A 425 -13.22 -19.35 43.37
C ARG A 425 -12.89 -17.95 43.89
N ARG A 426 -11.82 -17.38 43.35
CA ARG A 426 -11.39 -16.00 43.58
C ARG A 426 -12.53 -15.06 43.16
N PRO A 427 -12.95 -14.08 43.98
CA PRO A 427 -13.88 -13.06 43.52
C PRO A 427 -13.20 -12.23 42.40
N PRO A 428 -13.87 -12.00 41.25
CA PRO A 428 -13.26 -11.22 40.19
C PRO A 428 -13.39 -9.72 40.48
N GLY A 429 -12.27 -9.05 40.77
CA GLY A 429 -12.14 -7.59 40.60
C GLY A 429 -11.92 -6.71 41.83
N LEU A 430 -11.60 -7.25 43.01
CA LEU A 430 -11.18 -6.43 44.15
C LEU A 430 -9.66 -6.15 44.09
N VAL A 431 -9.28 -4.88 44.17
CA VAL A 431 -7.88 -4.45 44.37
C VAL A 431 -7.46 -4.92 45.76
N GLU A 432 -6.25 -5.46 45.89
CA GLU A 432 -5.69 -6.06 47.13
C GLU A 432 -5.96 -5.24 48.40
N SER A 433 -5.97 -3.91 48.31
CA SER A 433 -6.18 -3.00 49.46
C SER A 433 -7.58 -3.02 50.06
N GLU A 434 -8.62 -3.39 49.30
CA GLU A 434 -10.01 -3.44 49.80
C GLU A 434 -10.30 -4.78 50.49
N ILE A 435 -9.63 -5.84 50.05
CA ILE A 435 -9.72 -7.21 50.62
C ILE A 435 -9.09 -7.22 52.00
N ASP A 436 -7.90 -6.63 52.16
CA ASP A 436 -7.22 -6.61 53.46
C ASP A 436 -8.02 -5.82 54.52
N ARG A 437 -8.76 -4.79 54.10
CA ARG A 437 -9.60 -3.99 55.02
C ARG A 437 -10.85 -4.74 55.46
N GLN A 438 -11.48 -5.50 54.57
CA GLN A 438 -12.67 -6.31 54.89
C GLN A 438 -12.32 -7.61 55.63
N VAL A 439 -11.16 -8.19 55.35
CA VAL A 439 -10.63 -9.34 56.10
C VAL A 439 -10.24 -8.92 57.51
N TYR A 440 -9.62 -7.74 57.70
CA TYR A 440 -9.36 -7.19 59.04
C TYR A 440 -10.64 -6.92 59.84
N ASP A 441 -11.69 -6.39 59.20
CA ASP A 441 -12.97 -6.13 59.86
C ASP A 441 -13.72 -7.44 60.22
N ALA A 442 -13.57 -8.50 59.41
CA ALA A 442 -14.11 -9.83 59.68
C ALA A 442 -13.33 -10.60 60.76
N GLU A 443 -11.99 -10.51 60.77
CA GLU A 443 -11.14 -11.08 61.84
C GLU A 443 -11.35 -10.36 63.19
N ALA A 444 -11.55 -9.04 63.19
CA ALA A 444 -11.88 -8.27 64.39
C ALA A 444 -13.27 -8.62 64.98
N PHE A 445 -14.21 -9.07 64.13
CA PHE A 445 -15.51 -9.59 64.56
C PHE A 445 -15.38 -11.00 65.18
N SER A 446 -14.51 -11.85 64.61
CA SER A 446 -14.21 -13.21 65.08
C SER A 446 -13.54 -13.23 66.47
N THR A 447 -12.55 -12.36 66.73
CA THR A 447 -11.86 -12.34 68.03
C THR A 447 -12.74 -11.78 69.17
N ARG A 448 -13.73 -10.93 68.88
CA ARG A 448 -14.65 -10.39 69.89
C ARG A 448 -15.89 -11.26 70.11
N GLY A 449 -16.30 -12.05 69.12
CA GLY A 449 -17.44 -12.97 69.21
C GLY A 449 -17.20 -14.17 70.13
N CYS A 450 -15.98 -14.72 70.17
CA CYS A 450 -15.64 -15.87 71.02
C CYS A 450 -15.63 -15.54 72.53
N CYS A 451 -15.38 -14.29 72.94
CA CYS A 451 -15.44 -13.91 74.36
C CYS A 451 -16.87 -13.62 74.87
N ALA A 452 -17.83 -13.35 73.98
CA ALA A 452 -19.17 -12.95 74.39
C ALA A 452 -20.10 -14.14 74.71
N LEU A 453 -19.86 -15.32 74.14
CA LEU A 453 -20.72 -16.50 74.33
C LEU A 453 -20.37 -17.35 75.57
N GLN A 454 -19.33 -16.99 76.32
CA GLN A 454 -18.98 -17.64 77.58
C GLN A 454 -19.49 -16.89 78.83
N TYR A 455 -20.16 -15.74 78.66
CA TYR A 455 -20.53 -14.83 79.76
C TYR A 455 -22.00 -14.37 79.80
N ILE A 456 -22.94 -15.10 79.18
CA ILE A 456 -24.38 -14.82 79.32
C ILE A 456 -25.08 -16.05 79.91
N GLY A 457 -24.77 -16.30 81.17
CA GLY A 457 -25.50 -17.19 82.06
C GLY A 457 -25.61 -16.54 83.44
N ASN A 458 -25.99 -15.26 83.50
CA ASN A 458 -26.57 -14.53 84.64
C ASN A 458 -26.35 -13.02 84.45
N PHE A 459 -27.39 -12.25 84.13
CA PHE A 459 -27.79 -11.05 84.89
C PHE A 459 -28.98 -10.34 84.23
N ASN A 460 -29.94 -9.97 85.07
CA ASN A 460 -31.18 -9.27 84.76
C ASN A 460 -30.99 -7.75 84.67
N HIS A 461 -31.83 -7.13 83.85
CA HIS A 461 -32.44 -5.78 83.94
C HIS A 461 -31.60 -4.48 84.01
N GLN A 462 -32.01 -3.51 83.17
CA GLN A 462 -31.65 -2.07 83.11
C GLN A 462 -30.22 -1.82 82.57
N GLN A 463 -30.00 -1.09 81.45
CA GLN A 463 -30.15 0.36 81.38
C GLN A 463 -29.87 0.87 79.93
N SER A 464 -30.67 1.87 79.51
CA SER A 464 -30.37 2.94 78.53
C SER A 464 -30.13 2.61 77.04
N ARG A 465 -31.17 2.92 76.24
CA ARG A 465 -31.05 3.42 74.86
C ARG A 465 -30.26 4.73 74.86
N HIS A 466 -29.18 4.82 74.10
CA HIS A 466 -28.88 5.88 73.11
C HIS A 466 -27.39 5.85 72.70
N HIS A 467 -27.16 6.01 71.38
CA HIS A 467 -25.89 6.13 70.64
C HIS A 467 -25.20 4.84 70.15
N LEU A 468 -25.59 4.40 68.94
CA LEU A 468 -24.74 3.62 68.02
C LEU A 468 -24.84 4.24 66.60
N PRO A 469 -23.74 4.41 65.83
CA PRO A 469 -23.72 5.26 64.64
C PRO A 469 -23.96 4.52 63.31
N ASN A 470 -24.26 3.22 63.32
CA ASN A 470 -24.12 2.39 62.12
C ASN A 470 -25.43 1.68 61.70
N PRO A 471 -25.96 1.90 60.47
CA PRO A 471 -27.21 1.30 60.02
C PRO A 471 -27.16 -0.24 59.85
N ILE A 472 -25.96 -0.82 59.75
CA ILE A 472 -25.76 -2.28 59.64
C ILE A 472 -26.04 -3.00 60.98
N ILE A 473 -25.83 -2.33 62.12
CA ILE A 473 -26.07 -2.90 63.46
C ILE A 473 -27.59 -3.08 63.74
N ARG A 474 -28.46 -2.33 63.05
CA ARG A 474 -29.93 -2.50 63.18
C ARG A 474 -30.50 -3.71 62.45
N LEU A 475 -29.79 -4.25 61.45
CA LEU A 475 -30.28 -5.37 60.63
C LEU A 475 -29.92 -6.74 61.20
N VAL A 476 -28.94 -6.83 62.10
CA VAL A 476 -28.46 -8.10 62.67
C VAL A 476 -29.09 -8.42 64.03
N VAL A 477 -29.70 -7.44 64.71
CA VAL A 477 -30.43 -7.63 65.99
C VAL A 477 -31.96 -7.56 65.79
N GLY A 478 -32.42 -7.63 64.54
CA GLY A 478 -33.84 -7.65 64.17
C GLY A 478 -34.34 -9.06 63.93
#